data_AF-A0A117S2J7-F1
#
_entry.id   AF-A0A117S2J7-F1
#
_cell.length_a   1.000
_cell.length_b   1.000
_cell.length_c   1.000
_cell.angle_alpha   90.00
_cell.angle_beta   90.00
_cell.angle_gamma   90.00
#
_symmetry.space_group_name_H-M   'P 1'
#
loop_
_entity.id
_entity.type
_entity.pdbx_description
1 polymer ?
#
loop_
_entity_poly.entity_id
_entity_poly.type
_entity_poly.pdbx_seq_one_letter_code
_entity_poly.pdbx_strand_id
1 'polypeptide(L)'
;MIKIETGQSDDCRLKLSLDTYAPYPRTLYLDADALAVRPIEPVFDLFDSSDVGVVGRDITADQDEIWYGDVASMCRAAGTGWLPKCNSGLILLHATDATRQVFARARELVNQYSELGLHTFRGGIADEPLLAMALAEQGIHAQDLTALASATPIGINGPLRVNALTGACTFAKQGLEVEPALIHFAADYSSDYRLAGAHYRRERLALHLSQRLGAPDRTARIAAGLRYGLQCGAFNTWIRIVGRAPRDPSDFFSTAKQPLEVSQ
;
A
#
# COMPACT_ATOMS: atom_id res chain seq x y z
N MET A 1 -12.40 22.43 7.40
CA MET A 1 -13.28 21.25 7.47
C MET A 1 -13.48 20.76 6.05
N ILE A 2 -12.79 19.69 5.64
CA ILE A 2 -13.02 19.08 4.33
C ILE A 2 -14.40 18.44 4.41
N LYS A 3 -15.37 18.92 3.62
CA LYS A 3 -16.64 18.22 3.46
C LYS A 3 -16.30 16.88 2.79
N ILE A 4 -16.43 15.79 3.53
CA ILE A 4 -16.39 14.46 2.94
C ILE A 4 -17.73 14.30 2.22
N GLU A 5 -17.75 14.60 0.93
CA GLU A 5 -18.91 14.31 0.09
C GLU A 5 -19.12 12.80 0.07
N THR A 6 -20.37 12.35 0.13
CA THR A 6 -20.75 10.93 0.25
C THR A 6 -20.51 10.10 -1.03
N GLY A 7 -19.56 10.52 -1.87
CA GLY A 7 -19.06 9.75 -3.01
C GLY A 7 -17.74 9.08 -2.65
N GLN A 8 -17.57 7.84 -3.07
CA GLN A 8 -16.27 7.17 -3.03
C GLN A 8 -15.37 7.86 -4.07
N SER A 9 -14.67 8.92 -3.69
CA SER A 9 -13.67 9.53 -4.57
C SER A 9 -12.44 8.65 -4.56
N ASP A 10 -11.96 8.25 -5.73
CA ASP A 10 -10.66 7.59 -5.95
C ASP A 10 -9.45 8.52 -5.69
N ASP A 11 -9.67 9.53 -4.85
CA ASP A 11 -8.78 10.63 -4.53
C ASP A 11 -8.10 10.36 -3.19
N CYS A 12 -6.78 10.23 -3.22
CA CYS A 12 -5.99 9.89 -2.03
C CYS A 12 -5.62 11.11 -1.18
N ARG A 13 -6.08 12.33 -1.52
CA ARG A 13 -5.76 13.58 -0.78
C ARG A 13 -6.13 13.57 0.69
N LEU A 14 -7.12 12.77 1.11
CA LEU A 14 -7.49 12.66 2.52
C LEU A 14 -6.31 12.16 3.38
N LYS A 15 -5.46 11.27 2.84
CA LYS A 15 -4.24 10.79 3.52
C LYS A 15 -3.24 11.92 3.75
N LEU A 16 -3.22 12.94 2.89
CA LEU A 16 -2.36 14.11 3.06
C LEU A 16 -2.78 15.01 4.23
N SER A 17 -3.82 14.66 5.00
CA SER A 17 -4.24 15.39 6.21
C SER A 17 -4.07 14.57 7.49
N LEU A 18 -3.31 13.47 7.44
CA LEU A 18 -3.13 12.59 8.61
C LEU A 18 -2.45 13.29 9.79
N ASP A 19 -1.54 14.24 9.55
CA ASP A 19 -0.95 15.11 10.58
C ASP A 19 -1.98 15.92 11.38
N THR A 20 -3.17 16.15 10.80
CA THR A 20 -4.26 16.90 11.43
C THR A 20 -5.26 15.97 12.14
N TYR A 21 -5.50 14.78 11.59
CA TYR A 21 -6.52 13.85 12.08
C TYR A 21 -5.98 12.74 12.98
N ALA A 22 -4.65 12.52 13.00
CA ALA A 22 -4.02 11.52 13.85
C ALA A 22 -4.40 11.76 15.33
N PRO A 23 -5.10 10.81 15.98
CA PRO A 23 -5.69 11.05 17.31
C PRO A 23 -4.67 10.92 18.45
N TYR A 24 -3.48 10.38 18.20
CA TYR A 24 -2.50 10.07 19.22
C TYR A 24 -1.12 10.66 18.88
N PRO A 25 -0.27 10.90 19.91
CA PRO A 25 1.10 11.39 19.70
C PRO A 25 1.94 10.52 18.77
N ARG A 26 1.67 9.21 18.75
CA ARG A 26 2.24 8.24 17.82
C ARG A 26 1.10 7.44 17.22
N THR A 27 0.91 7.54 15.92
CA THR A 27 -0.23 6.97 15.19
C THR A 27 0.29 6.11 14.04
N LEU A 28 -0.22 4.89 13.92
CA LEU A 28 -0.03 4.05 12.75
C LEU A 28 -1.30 4.11 11.90
N TYR A 29 -1.23 4.77 10.75
CA TYR A 29 -2.28 4.77 9.75
C TYR A 29 -2.22 3.47 8.95
N LEU A 30 -3.39 2.90 8.63
CA LEU A 30 -3.55 1.70 7.81
C LEU A 30 -4.69 1.90 6.81
N ASP A 31 -4.49 1.46 5.57
CA ASP A 31 -5.58 1.40 4.60
C ASP A 31 -6.67 0.41 5.02
N ALA A 32 -7.93 0.72 4.70
CA ALA A 32 -9.09 -0.07 5.11
C ALA A 32 -9.13 -1.47 4.48
N ASP A 33 -8.40 -1.67 3.39
CA ASP A 33 -8.20 -2.96 2.74
C ASP A 33 -6.90 -3.66 3.17
N ALA A 34 -6.37 -3.29 4.33
CA ALA A 34 -5.36 -4.05 5.04
C ALA A 34 -5.97 -5.06 6.02
N LEU A 35 -5.19 -6.08 6.36
CA LEU A 35 -5.49 -7.03 7.43
C LEU A 35 -4.25 -7.26 8.28
N ALA A 36 -4.33 -6.91 9.55
CA ALA A 36 -3.38 -7.36 10.55
C ALA A 36 -3.62 -8.85 10.82
N VAL A 37 -2.58 -9.66 10.61
CA VAL A 37 -2.67 -11.11 10.85
C VAL A 37 -2.08 -11.51 12.20
N ARG A 38 -1.32 -10.63 12.84
CA ARG A 38 -0.69 -10.79 14.16
C ARG A 38 -0.59 -9.42 14.86
N PRO A 39 -0.15 -9.34 16.14
CA PRO A 39 0.03 -8.08 16.86
C PRO A 39 0.87 -7.07 16.05
N ILE A 40 0.39 -5.83 15.98
CA ILE A 40 1.00 -4.75 15.17
C ILE A 40 1.87 -3.82 16.02
N GLU A 41 1.80 -3.92 17.34
CA GLU A 41 2.58 -3.15 18.28
C GLU A 41 4.08 -3.18 17.96
N PRO A 42 4.71 -4.32 17.61
CA PRO A 42 6.12 -4.35 17.24
C PRO A 42 6.46 -3.54 15.98
N VAL A 43 5.49 -3.31 15.08
CA VAL A 43 5.72 -2.54 13.85
C VAL A 43 6.08 -1.10 14.16
N PHE A 44 5.55 -0.55 15.25
CA PHE A 44 5.92 0.78 15.69
C PHE A 44 7.45 0.84 15.91
N ASP A 45 8.02 -0.12 16.61
CA ASP A 45 9.44 -0.13 16.98
C ASP A 45 10.38 -0.44 15.80
N LEU A 46 9.85 -0.90 14.66
CA LEU A 46 10.62 -1.11 13.45
C LEU A 46 10.97 0.19 12.73
N PHE A 47 10.12 1.21 12.87
CA PHE A 47 10.46 2.52 12.38
C PHE A 47 11.44 3.16 13.33
N ASP A 48 12.62 3.51 12.81
CA ASP A 48 13.67 4.31 13.46
C ASP A 48 13.08 5.50 14.25
N SER A 49 13.93 6.27 14.93
CA SER A 49 13.53 7.54 15.58
C SER A 49 13.01 8.63 14.61
N SER A 50 12.57 8.26 13.41
CA SER A 50 11.93 9.11 12.42
C SER A 50 10.53 9.52 12.86
N ASP A 51 10.23 10.80 12.67
CA ASP A 51 8.91 11.37 12.96
C ASP A 51 7.83 10.86 11.99
N VAL A 52 8.21 10.56 10.75
CA VAL A 52 7.35 9.91 9.74
C VAL A 52 8.03 8.65 9.25
N GLY A 53 7.29 7.54 9.25
CA GLY A 53 7.77 6.25 8.77
C GLY A 53 6.91 5.71 7.65
N VAL A 54 7.54 5.28 6.56
CA VAL A 54 6.87 4.65 5.40
C VAL A 54 7.60 3.38 4.98
N VAL A 55 6.86 2.37 4.53
CA VAL A 55 7.43 1.10 4.05
C VAL A 55 7.70 1.19 2.56
N GLY A 56 8.92 0.84 2.16
CA GLY A 56 9.32 0.86 0.76
C GLY A 56 10.83 0.79 0.60
N ARG A 57 11.32 1.44 -0.46
CA ARG A 57 12.75 1.58 -0.74
C ARG A 57 13.00 2.94 -1.37
N ASP A 58 14.21 3.45 -1.25
CA ASP A 58 14.58 4.63 -2.02
C ASP A 58 14.84 4.27 -3.49
N ILE A 59 14.52 5.23 -4.35
CA ILE A 59 14.81 5.23 -5.78
C ILE A 59 15.60 6.49 -6.12
N THR A 60 16.48 6.41 -7.10
CA THR A 60 17.39 7.49 -7.47
C THR A 60 17.06 8.07 -8.84
N ALA A 61 17.45 9.31 -9.10
CA ALA A 61 17.15 10.02 -10.34
C ALA A 61 17.75 9.38 -11.61
N ASP A 62 18.76 8.53 -11.46
CA ASP A 62 19.46 7.82 -12.54
C ASP A 62 18.85 6.44 -12.86
N GLN A 63 17.90 5.96 -12.04
CA GLN A 63 17.15 4.75 -12.34
C GLN A 63 16.13 5.07 -13.44
N ASP A 64 16.20 4.36 -14.57
CA ASP A 64 15.18 4.38 -15.64
C ASP A 64 13.92 3.65 -15.15
N GLU A 65 13.23 4.24 -14.17
CA GLU A 65 12.05 3.71 -13.53
C GLU A 65 10.90 4.71 -13.64
N ILE A 66 9.81 4.29 -14.27
CA ILE A 66 8.54 5.03 -14.25
C ILE A 66 7.75 4.56 -13.03
N TRP A 67 7.38 5.51 -12.18
CA TRP A 67 6.47 5.25 -11.06
C TRP A 67 5.16 6.00 -11.31
N TYR A 68 4.80 7.02 -10.52
CA TYR A 68 3.70 7.92 -10.85
C TYR A 68 4.09 9.03 -11.82
N GLY A 69 5.30 9.00 -12.36
CA GLY A 69 5.85 10.00 -13.28
C GLY A 69 7.33 9.75 -13.49
N ASP A 70 8.01 10.70 -14.12
CA ASP A 70 9.47 10.68 -14.30
C ASP A 70 10.19 10.95 -12.97
N VAL A 71 10.92 9.95 -12.48
CA VAL A 71 11.62 10.01 -11.19
C VAL A 71 12.66 11.11 -11.17
N ALA A 72 13.38 11.32 -12.28
CA ALA A 72 14.37 12.39 -12.38
C ALA A 72 13.73 13.79 -12.24
N SER A 73 12.55 14.01 -12.84
CA SER A 73 11.79 15.25 -12.69
C SER A 73 11.29 15.46 -11.27
N MET A 74 10.76 14.41 -10.62
CA MET A 74 10.32 14.50 -9.23
C MET A 74 11.50 14.81 -8.27
N CYS A 75 12.65 14.16 -8.46
CA CYS A 75 13.88 14.45 -7.73
C CYS A 75 14.32 15.93 -7.90
N ARG A 76 14.30 16.44 -9.14
CA ARG A 76 14.59 17.87 -9.41
C ARG A 76 13.61 18.80 -8.70
N ALA A 77 12.32 18.47 -8.70
CA ALA A 77 11.30 19.26 -8.03
C ALA A 77 11.47 19.27 -6.50
N ALA A 78 11.87 18.13 -5.92
CA ALA A 78 12.18 18.00 -4.50
C ALA A 78 13.57 18.55 -4.11
N GLY A 79 14.42 18.92 -5.09
CA GLY A 79 15.79 19.35 -4.83
C GLY A 79 16.70 18.23 -4.29
N THR A 80 16.39 16.98 -4.58
CA THR A 80 17.12 15.79 -4.10
C THR A 80 17.63 14.92 -5.25
N GLY A 81 18.53 13.98 -4.96
CA GLY A 81 18.98 12.95 -5.91
C GLY A 81 18.18 11.64 -5.82
N TRP A 82 17.21 11.56 -4.91
CA TRP A 82 16.51 10.34 -4.53
C TRP A 82 15.11 10.64 -4.00
N LEU A 83 14.23 9.64 -4.02
CA LEU A 83 12.89 9.67 -3.45
C LEU A 83 12.59 8.37 -2.71
N PRO A 84 11.86 8.42 -1.58
CA PRO A 84 11.36 7.23 -0.92
C PRO A 84 10.16 6.67 -1.69
N LYS A 85 10.39 5.65 -2.53
CA LYS A 85 9.31 4.90 -3.18
C LYS A 85 8.61 4.03 -2.15
N CYS A 86 7.51 4.53 -1.62
CA CYS A 86 6.78 3.89 -0.53
C CYS A 86 5.37 3.47 -0.91
N ASN A 87 4.82 2.54 -0.12
CA ASN A 87 3.39 2.26 -0.11
C ASN A 87 2.70 3.04 1.02
N SER A 88 1.74 3.90 0.70
CA SER A 88 1.02 4.70 1.69
C SER A 88 -0.11 3.96 2.40
N GLY A 89 -0.19 2.63 2.23
CA GLY A 89 -1.15 1.78 2.94
C GLY A 89 -0.77 1.51 4.40
N LEU A 90 0.45 1.88 4.80
CA LEU A 90 0.89 1.94 6.18
C LEU A 90 1.81 3.15 6.35
N ILE A 91 1.47 4.04 7.28
CA ILE A 91 2.28 5.23 7.61
C ILE A 91 2.36 5.35 9.13
N LEU A 92 3.58 5.41 9.66
CA LEU A 92 3.80 5.83 11.05
C LEU A 92 3.92 7.36 11.10
N LEU A 93 3.23 7.99 12.04
CA LEU A 93 3.31 9.42 12.29
C LEU A 93 3.54 9.70 13.76
N HIS A 94 4.47 10.61 14.06
CA HIS A 94 4.60 11.26 15.35
C HIS A 94 4.07 12.68 15.26
N ALA A 95 3.41 13.16 16.31
CA ALA A 95 2.80 14.49 16.35
C ALA A 95 3.85 15.59 16.59
N THR A 96 4.81 15.73 15.66
CA THR A 96 5.89 16.72 15.71
C THR A 96 5.73 17.79 14.64
N ASP A 97 6.50 18.88 14.77
CA ASP A 97 6.54 19.93 13.75
C ASP A 97 7.13 19.44 12.43
N ALA A 98 8.07 18.49 12.46
CA ALA A 98 8.63 17.90 11.25
C ALA A 98 7.55 17.11 10.47
N THR A 99 6.73 16.30 11.16
CA THR A 99 5.58 15.63 10.53
C THR A 99 4.63 16.64 9.91
N ARG A 100 4.30 17.72 10.62
CA ARG A 100 3.41 18.78 10.06
C ARG A 100 4.02 19.43 8.81
N GLN A 101 5.33 19.65 8.78
CA GLN A 101 6.01 20.22 7.61
C GLN A 101 5.95 19.28 6.41
N VAL A 102 6.22 17.98 6.58
CA VAL A 102 6.09 16.97 5.51
C VAL A 102 4.69 16.98 4.91
N PHE A 103 3.65 16.91 5.76
CA PHE A 103 2.28 16.83 5.27
C PHE A 103 1.77 18.17 4.71
N ALA A 104 2.19 19.31 5.28
CA ALA A 104 1.90 20.63 4.70
C ALA A 104 2.49 20.76 3.30
N ARG A 105 3.75 20.35 3.14
CA ARG A 105 4.43 20.36 1.85
C ARG A 105 3.76 19.43 0.83
N ALA A 106 3.41 18.21 1.24
CA ALA A 106 2.70 17.29 0.36
C ALA A 106 1.34 17.85 -0.11
N ARG A 107 0.62 18.59 0.76
CA ARG A 107 -0.62 19.29 0.37
C ARG A 107 -0.37 20.47 -0.58
N GLU A 108 0.74 21.19 -0.46
CA GLU A 108 1.08 22.26 -1.41
C GLU A 108 1.34 21.70 -2.82
N LEU A 109 2.06 20.58 -2.90
CA LEU A 109 2.39 19.91 -4.16
C LEU A 109 1.13 19.43 -4.93
N VAL A 110 0.01 19.21 -4.24
CA VAL A 110 -1.29 18.91 -4.88
C VAL A 110 -1.66 19.98 -5.92
N ASN A 111 -1.38 21.26 -5.64
CA ASN A 111 -1.72 22.36 -6.55
C ASN A 111 -0.85 22.35 -7.83
N GLN A 112 0.26 21.62 -7.81
CA GLN A 112 1.23 21.52 -8.89
C GLN A 112 1.19 20.13 -9.56
N TYR A 113 0.24 19.27 -9.21
CA TYR A 113 0.23 17.85 -9.60
C TYR A 113 0.41 17.61 -11.10
N SER A 114 -0.31 18.35 -11.93
CA SER A 114 -0.22 18.26 -13.39
C SER A 114 1.09 18.84 -13.94
N GLU A 115 1.59 19.93 -13.35
CA GLU A 115 2.84 20.59 -13.75
C GLU A 115 4.06 19.71 -13.42
N LEU A 116 3.96 18.93 -12.34
CA LEU A 116 4.94 17.92 -11.95
C LEU A 116 4.92 16.67 -12.86
N GLY A 117 4.00 16.61 -13.83
CA GLY A 117 3.89 15.49 -14.78
C GLY A 117 3.42 14.18 -14.13
N LEU A 118 2.71 14.26 -13.00
CA LEU A 118 2.26 13.07 -12.27
C LEU A 118 1.02 12.44 -12.90
N HIS A 119 1.04 11.12 -13.03
CA HIS A 119 -0.08 10.30 -13.46
C HIS A 119 -1.14 10.21 -12.35
N THR A 120 -2.40 10.26 -12.72
CA THR A 120 -3.50 10.06 -11.78
C THR A 120 -3.59 8.60 -11.35
N PHE A 121 -4.03 8.38 -10.11
CA PHE A 121 -4.35 7.05 -9.61
C PHE A 121 -5.86 6.89 -9.58
N ARG A 122 -6.39 5.96 -10.39
CA ARG A 122 -7.85 5.74 -10.53
C ARG A 122 -8.64 7.01 -10.85
N GLY A 123 -8.03 7.91 -11.62
CA GLY A 123 -8.64 9.20 -11.99
C GLY A 123 -8.55 10.28 -10.91
N GLY A 124 -7.94 10.00 -9.76
CA GLY A 124 -7.68 10.95 -8.68
C GLY A 124 -6.19 11.28 -8.50
N ILE A 125 -5.91 12.14 -7.52
CA ILE A 125 -4.56 12.52 -7.12
C ILE A 125 -3.96 11.41 -6.26
N ALA A 126 -2.80 10.91 -6.66
CA ALA A 126 -2.03 9.95 -5.87
C ALA A 126 -1.28 10.68 -4.76
N ASP A 127 -1.37 10.17 -3.54
CA ASP A 127 -0.68 10.73 -2.38
C ASP A 127 0.78 10.29 -2.31
N GLU A 128 1.08 9.06 -2.71
CA GLU A 128 2.42 8.45 -2.64
C GLU A 128 3.54 9.31 -3.27
N PRO A 129 3.45 9.83 -4.52
CA PRO A 129 4.53 10.65 -5.09
C PRO A 129 4.68 12.00 -4.37
N LEU A 130 3.59 12.57 -3.87
CA LEU A 130 3.60 13.85 -3.15
C LEU A 130 4.25 13.73 -1.78
N LEU A 131 3.89 12.66 -1.05
CA LEU A 131 4.55 12.30 0.21
C LEU A 131 6.02 12.00 -0.03
N ALA A 132 6.37 11.27 -1.09
CA ALA A 132 7.75 10.92 -1.38
C ALA A 132 8.63 12.16 -1.58
N MET A 133 8.19 13.12 -2.40
CA MET A 133 8.91 14.39 -2.59
C MET A 133 9.05 15.18 -1.28
N ALA A 134 7.97 15.31 -0.50
CA ALA A 134 7.99 16.02 0.77
C ALA A 134 8.90 15.36 1.83
N LEU A 135 8.94 14.03 1.87
CA LEU A 135 9.85 13.26 2.75
C LEU A 135 11.30 13.45 2.33
N ALA A 136 11.59 13.38 1.03
CA ALA A 136 12.93 13.57 0.49
C ALA A 136 13.47 14.98 0.79
N GLU A 137 12.65 16.02 0.65
CA GLU A 137 12.99 17.40 1.02
C GLU A 137 13.41 17.53 2.50
N GLN A 138 12.91 16.66 3.38
CA GLN A 138 13.25 16.60 4.80
C GLN A 138 14.34 15.58 5.15
N GLY A 139 14.92 14.89 4.14
CA GLY A 139 15.92 13.86 4.35
C GLY A 139 15.38 12.56 4.99
N ILE A 140 14.09 12.28 4.84
CA ILE A 140 13.44 11.10 5.44
C ILE A 140 13.35 9.96 4.41
N HIS A 141 14.02 8.86 4.70
CA HIS A 141 14.13 7.69 3.84
C HIS A 141 12.99 6.69 4.03
N ALA A 142 12.67 5.91 2.99
CA ALA A 142 11.79 4.76 3.15
C ALA A 142 12.51 3.62 3.86
N GLN A 143 11.77 2.79 4.59
CA GLN A 143 12.33 1.64 5.28
C GLN A 143 11.88 0.34 4.62
N ASP A 144 12.83 -0.54 4.31
CA ASP A 144 12.52 -1.85 3.73
C ASP A 144 12.06 -2.81 4.82
N LEU A 145 10.81 -2.62 5.23
CA LEU A 145 10.11 -3.46 6.20
C LEU A 145 9.11 -4.39 5.50
N THR A 146 9.25 -4.60 4.18
CA THR A 146 8.30 -5.37 3.38
C THR A 146 8.12 -6.79 3.92
N ALA A 147 9.22 -7.43 4.35
CA ALA A 147 9.18 -8.80 4.85
C ALA A 147 8.54 -8.95 6.24
N LEU A 148 8.48 -7.88 7.03
CA LEU A 148 8.16 -7.91 8.46
C LEU A 148 6.88 -7.14 8.82
N ALA A 149 6.76 -5.90 8.34
CA ALA A 149 5.68 -5.00 8.71
C ALA A 149 4.47 -5.14 7.79
N SER A 150 4.60 -4.69 6.55
CA SER A 150 3.51 -4.61 5.58
C SER A 150 3.96 -5.03 4.20
N ALA A 151 3.18 -5.91 3.56
CA ALA A 151 3.39 -6.24 2.17
C ALA A 151 2.09 -6.25 1.38
N THR A 152 2.19 -5.82 0.12
CA THR A 152 1.15 -6.01 -0.87
C THR A 152 1.37 -7.33 -1.62
N PRO A 153 0.32 -8.07 -1.99
CA PRO A 153 0.42 -9.26 -2.84
C PRO A 153 0.64 -8.91 -4.33
N ILE A 154 0.89 -7.64 -4.66
CA ILE A 154 1.29 -7.19 -6.00
C ILE A 154 2.67 -7.79 -6.32
N GLY A 155 2.81 -8.39 -7.50
CA GLY A 155 4.03 -9.10 -7.89
C GLY A 155 4.31 -10.38 -7.10
N ILE A 156 3.27 -11.01 -6.53
CA ILE A 156 3.38 -12.31 -5.88
C ILE A 156 3.71 -13.42 -6.88
N ASN A 157 4.68 -14.24 -6.52
CA ASN A 157 5.04 -15.47 -7.21
C ASN A 157 4.61 -16.66 -6.33
N GLY A 158 3.67 -17.47 -6.79
CA GLY A 158 3.19 -18.62 -6.02
C GLY A 158 2.05 -18.31 -5.04
N PRO A 159 1.72 -19.25 -4.13
CA PRO A 159 0.48 -19.20 -3.37
C PRO A 159 0.51 -18.17 -2.25
N LEU A 160 -0.58 -17.39 -2.13
CA LEU A 160 -0.82 -16.56 -0.95
C LEU A 160 -1.39 -17.41 0.19
N ARG A 161 -0.65 -17.56 1.27
CA ARG A 161 -1.10 -18.24 2.49
C ARG A 161 -1.38 -17.20 3.56
N VAL A 162 -2.59 -17.20 4.07
CA VAL A 162 -3.00 -16.29 5.15
C VAL A 162 -3.96 -17.01 6.10
N ASN A 163 -3.79 -16.80 7.39
CA ASN A 163 -4.65 -17.28 8.46
C ASN A 163 -4.61 -16.30 9.64
N ALA A 164 -5.56 -15.38 9.67
CA ALA A 164 -5.63 -14.34 10.70
C ALA A 164 -5.94 -14.90 12.09
N LEU A 165 -6.58 -16.07 12.20
CA LEU A 165 -6.84 -16.70 13.50
C LEU A 165 -5.56 -17.26 14.15
N THR A 166 -4.55 -17.61 13.35
CA THR A 166 -3.31 -18.23 13.85
C THR A 166 -2.07 -17.35 13.72
N GLY A 167 -2.20 -16.06 13.38
CA GLY A 167 -1.01 -15.20 13.26
C GLY A 167 -0.32 -15.21 11.89
N ALA A 168 -0.74 -16.06 10.96
CA ALA A 168 0.11 -16.49 9.85
C ALA A 168 -0.21 -15.78 8.53
N CYS A 169 0.82 -15.25 7.87
CA CYS A 169 0.75 -14.82 6.47
C CYS A 169 2.11 -15.07 5.84
N THR A 170 2.14 -15.83 4.74
CA THR A 170 3.36 -16.14 3.99
C THR A 170 3.07 -16.15 2.49
N PHE A 171 3.99 -15.59 1.72
CA PHE A 171 4.00 -15.67 0.26
C PHE A 171 5.37 -15.29 -0.29
N ALA A 172 5.65 -15.63 -1.56
CA ALA A 172 6.85 -15.17 -2.23
C ALA A 172 6.55 -13.89 -3.03
N LYS A 173 7.28 -12.81 -2.76
CA LYS A 173 7.22 -11.54 -3.47
C LYS A 173 8.57 -11.33 -4.15
N GLN A 174 8.58 -11.19 -5.48
CA GLN A 174 9.82 -11.01 -6.26
C GLN A 174 10.89 -12.09 -5.97
N GLY A 175 10.47 -13.33 -5.70
CA GLY A 175 11.37 -14.45 -5.40
C GLY A 175 11.81 -14.57 -3.93
N LEU A 176 11.44 -13.62 -3.07
CA LEU A 176 11.71 -13.68 -1.63
C LEU A 176 10.46 -14.09 -0.87
N GLU A 177 10.58 -15.07 0.02
CA GLU A 177 9.52 -15.40 0.97
C GLU A 177 9.40 -14.27 2.00
N VAL A 178 8.18 -13.75 2.17
CA VAL A 178 7.84 -12.70 3.11
C VAL A 178 6.79 -13.19 4.09
N GLU A 179 6.90 -12.74 5.34
CA GLU A 179 5.98 -13.10 6.42
C GLU A 179 5.44 -11.85 7.14
N PRO A 180 4.70 -10.96 6.45
CA PRO A 180 4.35 -9.67 7.01
C PRO A 180 3.34 -9.79 8.17
N ALA A 181 3.44 -8.90 9.15
CA ALA A 181 2.44 -8.75 10.20
C ALA A 181 1.11 -8.19 9.67
N LEU A 182 1.17 -7.41 8.60
CA LEU A 182 0.04 -6.80 7.92
C LEU A 182 0.10 -7.09 6.41
N ILE A 183 -1.00 -7.55 5.84
CA ILE A 183 -1.14 -7.68 4.40
C ILE A 183 -2.06 -6.58 3.88
N HIS A 184 -1.57 -5.77 2.94
CA HIS A 184 -2.34 -4.72 2.26
C HIS A 184 -2.83 -5.26 0.92
N PHE A 185 -4.14 -5.47 0.79
CA PHE A 185 -4.73 -6.14 -0.37
C PHE A 185 -4.98 -5.24 -1.60
N ALA A 186 -4.57 -3.96 -1.55
CA ALA A 186 -4.49 -3.04 -2.69
C ALA A 186 -5.63 -3.18 -3.72
N ALA A 187 -6.85 -2.81 -3.32
CA ALA A 187 -8.16 -2.89 -4.00
C ALA A 187 -8.50 -4.16 -4.77
N ASP A 188 -7.72 -4.54 -5.77
CA ASP A 188 -7.99 -5.70 -6.60
C ASP A 188 -8.01 -6.98 -5.77
N TYR A 189 -7.14 -7.09 -4.75
CA TYR A 189 -7.11 -8.24 -3.84
C TYR A 189 -8.03 -8.08 -2.61
N SER A 190 -8.76 -6.98 -2.48
CA SER A 190 -9.79 -6.78 -1.46
C SER A 190 -11.20 -6.72 -2.04
N SER A 191 -11.33 -6.57 -3.37
CA SER A 191 -12.61 -6.37 -4.05
C SER A 191 -13.55 -7.56 -3.90
N ASP A 192 -14.78 -7.28 -3.47
CA ASP A 192 -15.81 -8.30 -3.18
C ASP A 192 -16.21 -9.13 -4.41
N TYR A 193 -15.99 -8.59 -5.62
CA TYR A 193 -16.43 -9.20 -6.87
C TYR A 193 -15.33 -9.91 -7.65
N ARG A 194 -14.05 -9.84 -7.23
CA ARG A 194 -12.94 -10.49 -7.94
C ARG A 194 -12.43 -11.73 -7.20
N LEU A 195 -11.82 -12.63 -7.97
CA LEU A 195 -11.14 -13.83 -7.48
C LEU A 195 -9.99 -13.48 -6.52
N ALA A 196 -9.24 -12.42 -6.81
CA ALA A 196 -8.13 -11.94 -5.97
C ALA A 196 -8.61 -11.53 -4.55
N GLY A 197 -9.83 -11.01 -4.43
CA GLY A 197 -10.51 -10.67 -3.17
C GLY A 197 -10.83 -11.85 -2.24
N ALA A 198 -10.71 -13.10 -2.72
CA ALA A 198 -11.18 -14.26 -1.98
C ALA A 198 -10.42 -14.48 -0.67
N HIS A 199 -9.12 -14.18 -0.64
CA HIS A 199 -8.30 -14.31 0.57
C HIS A 199 -8.79 -13.36 1.67
N TYR A 200 -8.91 -12.06 1.36
CA TYR A 200 -9.42 -11.07 2.30
C TYR A 200 -10.81 -11.46 2.84
N ARG A 201 -11.75 -11.83 1.97
CA ARG A 201 -13.10 -12.26 2.38
C ARG A 201 -13.10 -13.50 3.26
N ARG A 202 -12.26 -14.49 2.95
CA ARG A 202 -12.11 -15.71 3.75
C ARG A 202 -11.60 -15.39 5.15
N GLU A 203 -10.59 -14.52 5.28
CA GLU A 203 -10.09 -14.11 6.60
C GLU A 203 -11.12 -13.29 7.38
N ARG A 204 -11.75 -12.30 6.74
CA ARG A 204 -12.79 -11.46 7.35
C ARG A 204 -13.94 -12.30 7.89
N LEU A 205 -14.43 -13.28 7.11
CA LEU A 205 -15.49 -14.17 7.55
C LEU A 205 -15.04 -15.08 8.70
N ALA A 206 -13.83 -15.65 8.63
CA ALA A 206 -13.32 -16.50 9.71
C ALA A 206 -13.19 -15.72 11.04
N LEU A 207 -12.66 -14.49 10.99
CA LEU A 207 -12.59 -13.60 12.15
C LEU A 207 -13.97 -13.24 12.68
N HIS A 208 -14.93 -12.91 11.80
CA HIS A 208 -16.29 -12.60 12.21
C HIS A 208 -16.95 -13.79 12.92
N LEU A 209 -16.87 -14.99 12.35
CA LEU A 209 -17.46 -16.19 12.95
C LEU A 209 -16.82 -16.52 14.31
N SER A 210 -15.49 -16.42 14.43
CA SER A 210 -14.78 -16.71 15.67
C SER A 210 -15.00 -15.62 16.73
N GLN A 211 -14.68 -14.37 16.41
CA GLN A 211 -14.63 -13.28 17.40
C GLN A 211 -15.98 -12.63 17.69
N ARG A 212 -16.91 -12.61 16.72
CA ARG A 212 -18.22 -11.97 16.92
C ARG A 212 -19.32 -12.98 17.25
N LEU A 213 -19.26 -14.18 16.67
CA LEU A 213 -20.28 -15.21 16.88
C LEU A 213 -19.83 -16.34 17.81
N GLY A 214 -18.59 -16.33 18.29
CA GLY A 214 -18.08 -17.31 19.26
C GLY A 214 -17.91 -18.72 18.69
N ALA A 215 -17.86 -18.88 17.37
CA ALA A 215 -17.61 -20.18 16.76
C ALA A 215 -16.16 -20.64 17.04
N PRO A 216 -15.91 -21.92 17.33
CA PRO A 216 -14.54 -22.42 17.45
C PRO A 216 -13.75 -22.13 16.17
N ASP A 217 -12.48 -21.74 16.30
CA ASP A 217 -11.63 -21.32 15.18
C ASP A 217 -11.64 -22.31 14.01
N ARG A 218 -11.56 -23.61 14.31
CA ARG A 218 -11.63 -24.67 13.29
C ARG A 218 -12.94 -24.62 12.50
N THR A 219 -14.07 -24.45 13.18
CA THR A 219 -15.40 -24.37 12.56
C THR A 219 -15.54 -23.10 11.73
N ALA A 220 -15.17 -21.95 12.30
CA ALA A 220 -15.12 -20.67 11.59
C ALA A 220 -14.31 -20.78 10.30
N ARG A 221 -13.18 -21.51 10.38
CA ARG A 221 -12.27 -21.67 9.25
C ARG A 221 -12.77 -22.58 8.16
N ILE A 222 -13.39 -23.71 8.53
CA ILE A 222 -14.06 -24.60 7.59
C ILE A 222 -15.19 -23.84 6.89
N ALA A 223 -16.04 -23.14 7.63
CA ALA A 223 -17.16 -22.38 7.06
C ALA A 223 -16.68 -21.30 6.07
N ALA A 224 -15.67 -20.52 6.44
CA ALA A 224 -15.08 -19.53 5.55
C ALA A 224 -14.41 -20.17 4.31
N GLY A 225 -13.74 -21.31 4.51
CA GLY A 225 -13.14 -22.11 3.45
C GLY A 225 -14.17 -22.70 2.49
N LEU A 226 -15.33 -23.15 2.96
CA LEU A 226 -16.40 -23.61 2.08
C LEU A 226 -17.00 -22.46 1.27
N ARG A 227 -17.16 -21.28 1.89
CA ARG A 227 -17.77 -20.11 1.24
C ARG A 227 -16.87 -19.47 0.18
N TYR A 228 -15.57 -19.40 0.43
CA TYR A 228 -14.60 -18.65 -0.40
C TYR A 228 -13.40 -19.47 -0.88
N GLY A 229 -13.23 -20.70 -0.41
CA GLY A 229 -12.06 -21.54 -0.70
C GLY A 229 -11.98 -22.02 -2.14
N LEU A 230 -13.11 -22.24 -2.82
CA LEU A 230 -13.09 -22.52 -4.27
C LEU A 230 -12.51 -21.35 -5.06
N GLN A 231 -12.84 -20.11 -4.69
CA GLN A 231 -12.28 -18.91 -5.31
C GLN A 231 -10.79 -18.75 -4.99
N CYS A 232 -10.38 -18.98 -3.73
CA CYS A 232 -8.96 -19.01 -3.35
C CYS A 232 -8.20 -20.11 -4.11
N GLY A 233 -8.78 -21.29 -4.25
CA GLY A 233 -8.20 -22.42 -4.97
C GLY A 233 -8.02 -22.11 -6.45
N ALA A 234 -9.06 -21.58 -7.09
CA ALA A 234 -9.00 -21.12 -8.48
C ALA A 234 -7.92 -20.04 -8.67
N PHE A 235 -7.85 -19.06 -7.78
CA PHE A 235 -6.83 -18.00 -7.83
C PHE A 235 -5.40 -18.55 -7.66
N ASN A 236 -5.15 -19.42 -6.70
CA ASN A 236 -3.85 -20.04 -6.50
C ASN A 236 -3.45 -20.95 -7.67
N THR A 237 -4.39 -21.72 -8.23
CA THR A 237 -4.16 -22.54 -9.41
C THR A 237 -3.80 -21.67 -10.61
N TRP A 238 -4.49 -20.54 -10.78
CA TRP A 238 -4.15 -19.58 -11.83
C TRP A 238 -2.72 -19.07 -11.68
N ILE A 239 -2.32 -18.58 -10.49
CA ILE A 239 -0.96 -18.09 -10.25
C ILE A 239 0.08 -19.18 -10.55
N ARG A 240 -0.21 -20.45 -10.20
CA ARG A 240 0.70 -21.57 -10.50
C ARG A 240 0.86 -21.82 -12.00
N ILE A 241 -0.21 -21.68 -12.78
CA ILE A 241 -0.19 -21.91 -14.23
C ILE A 241 0.47 -20.74 -14.95
N VAL A 242 0.10 -19.51 -14.60
CA VAL A 242 0.51 -18.30 -15.31
C VAL A 242 1.81 -17.70 -14.75
N GLY A 243 2.23 -18.13 -13.55
CA GLY A 243 3.41 -17.61 -12.85
C GLY A 243 3.19 -16.27 -12.13
N ARG A 244 2.06 -15.58 -12.40
CA ARG A 244 1.71 -14.27 -11.82
C ARG A 244 0.20 -14.07 -11.69
N ALA A 245 -0.22 -13.11 -10.86
CA ALA A 245 -1.63 -12.75 -10.70
C ALA A 245 -2.20 -12.02 -11.95
N PRO A 246 -3.48 -12.22 -12.29
CA PRO A 246 -4.11 -11.52 -13.43
C PRO A 246 -4.42 -10.07 -13.05
N ARG A 247 -3.87 -9.13 -13.83
CA ARG A 247 -3.81 -7.67 -13.56
C ARG A 247 -2.81 -7.31 -12.45
N ASP A 248 -1.53 -7.56 -12.71
CA ASP A 248 -0.48 -6.90 -11.94
C ASP A 248 -0.49 -5.40 -12.30
N PRO A 249 -0.85 -4.48 -11.38
CA PRO A 249 -0.83 -3.05 -11.66
C PRO A 249 0.59 -2.52 -11.95
N SER A 250 1.64 -3.31 -11.75
CA SER A 250 2.98 -2.96 -12.26
C SER A 250 2.99 -2.70 -13.78
N ASP A 251 2.15 -3.42 -14.54
CA ASP A 251 2.01 -3.25 -16.00
C ASP A 251 1.35 -1.87 -16.35
N PHE A 252 0.57 -1.26 -15.45
CA PHE A 252 0.01 0.09 -15.66
C PHE A 252 1.10 1.16 -15.64
N PHE A 253 2.14 0.97 -14.83
CA PHE A 253 3.27 1.91 -14.78
C PHE A 253 4.34 1.60 -15.85
N SER A 254 4.35 0.39 -16.42
CA SER A 254 5.33 -0.01 -17.45
C SER A 254 4.95 0.37 -18.88
N THR A 255 3.70 0.77 -19.15
CA THR A 255 3.17 0.94 -20.51
C THR A 255 3.29 2.36 -21.09
N ALA A 256 3.88 3.31 -20.38
CA ALA A 256 4.09 4.69 -20.86
C ALA A 256 5.28 4.88 -21.84
N LYS A 257 5.64 3.86 -22.64
CA LYS A 257 6.59 3.99 -23.76
C LYS A 257 5.89 4.33 -25.09
N GLN A 258 4.98 5.30 -25.10
CA GLN A 258 4.65 5.95 -26.38
C GLN A 258 5.35 7.30 -26.45
N PRO A 259 6.36 7.47 -27.33
CA PRO A 259 6.92 8.76 -27.58
C PRO A 259 5.81 9.68 -28.12
N LEU A 260 5.66 10.84 -27.50
CA LEU A 260 4.91 11.94 -28.09
C LEU A 260 5.58 12.26 -29.43
N GLU A 261 4.93 11.92 -30.54
CA GLU A 261 5.28 12.45 -31.84
C GLU A 261 5.08 13.97 -31.77
N VAL A 262 6.19 14.70 -31.71
CA VAL A 262 6.21 16.14 -31.86
C VAL A 262 6.01 16.43 -33.35
N SER A 263 4.78 16.76 -33.73
CA SER A 263 4.51 17.36 -35.03
C SER A 263 5.20 18.74 -35.09
N GLN A 264 6.06 18.91 -36.09
CA GLN A 264 6.71 20.18 -36.44
C GLN A 264 5.71 21.19 -37.01
#